data_AF-A0A024TFL8-F1
#
_entry.id   AF-A0A024TFL8-F1
#
_cell.length_a   1.000
_cell.length_b   1.000
_cell.length_c   1.000
_cell.angle_alpha   90.00
_cell.angle_beta   90.00
_cell.angle_gamma   90.00
#
_symmetry.space_group_name_H-M   'P 1'
#
loop_
_entity.id
_entity.type
_entity.pdbx_description
1 polymer ?
#
loop_
_entity_poly.entity_id
_entity_poly.type
_entity_poly.pdbx_seq_one_letter_code
_entity_poly.pdbx_strand_id
1 'polypeptide(L)'
;MHPLVRDVYKRVLAVGRDYPLGLDYVREKAKATFFKQAHLTAEEDIKRAVHVGRWKVKEMVGVIQLKKYRAMNQRYTPADMHVLLRTLHEEADASLSRTEHSPDGSSSL
;
A
#
# COMPACT_ATOMS: atom_id res chain seq x y z
N MET A 1 -22.01 -17.00 -14.80
CA MET A 1 -20.99 -16.15 -14.14
C MET A 1 -19.85 -15.88 -15.11
N HIS A 2 -19.57 -14.62 -15.43
CA HIS A 2 -18.54 -14.22 -16.39
C HIS A 2 -17.13 -14.71 -15.97
N PRO A 3 -16.27 -15.22 -16.87
CA PRO A 3 -14.98 -15.82 -16.50
C PRO A 3 -14.03 -14.85 -15.79
N LEU A 4 -14.03 -13.58 -16.17
CA LEU A 4 -13.20 -12.55 -15.51
C LEU A 4 -13.64 -12.27 -14.07
N VAL A 5 -14.95 -12.32 -13.79
CA VAL A 5 -15.49 -12.13 -12.43
C VAL A 5 -15.02 -13.27 -11.53
N ARG A 6 -14.99 -14.50 -12.05
CA ARG A 6 -14.51 -15.68 -11.34
C ARG A 6 -13.01 -15.59 -11.02
N ASP A 7 -12.21 -15.10 -11.96
CA ASP A 7 -10.77 -14.85 -11.75
C ASP A 7 -10.54 -13.86 -10.60
N VAL A 8 -11.22 -12.70 -10.62
CA VAL A 8 -11.08 -11.70 -9.55
C VAL A 8 -11.52 -12.27 -8.20
N TYR A 9 -12.64 -12.99 -8.13
CA TYR A 9 -13.11 -13.59 -6.88
C TYR A 9 -12.08 -14.57 -6.28
N LYS A 10 -11.48 -15.44 -7.11
CA LYS A 10 -10.43 -16.35 -6.68
C LYS A 10 -9.19 -15.61 -6.17
N ARG A 11 -8.77 -14.53 -6.84
CA ARG A 11 -7.63 -13.70 -6.41
C ARG A 11 -7.89 -13.04 -5.06
N VAL A 12 -9.09 -12.48 -4.86
CA VAL A 12 -9.49 -11.87 -3.59
C VAL A 12 -9.41 -12.89 -2.46
N LEU A 13 -9.93 -14.11 -2.66
CA LEU A 13 -9.84 -15.16 -1.63
C LEU A 13 -8.41 -15.65 -1.39
N ALA A 14 -7.59 -15.76 -2.44
CA ALA A 14 -6.20 -16.15 -2.31
C ALA A 14 -5.39 -15.14 -1.47
N VAL A 15 -5.50 -13.85 -1.81
CA VAL A 15 -4.86 -12.75 -1.07
C VAL A 15 -5.47 -12.56 0.32
N GLY A 16 -6.77 -12.84 0.46
CA GLY A 16 -7.50 -12.74 1.72
C GLY A 16 -6.96 -13.61 2.85
N ARG A 17 -6.24 -14.69 2.55
CA ARG A 17 -5.60 -15.56 3.57
C ARG A 17 -4.54 -14.82 4.39
N ASP A 18 -3.79 -13.93 3.75
CA ASP A 18 -2.72 -13.16 4.37
C ASP A 18 -3.20 -11.79 4.89
N TYR A 19 -4.46 -11.42 4.62
CA TYR A 19 -5.01 -10.12 4.97
C TYR A 19 -5.02 -9.93 6.50
N PRO A 20 -4.78 -8.71 7.02
CA PRO A 20 -4.64 -8.50 8.46
C PRO A 20 -5.82 -8.99 9.32
N LEU A 21 -7.05 -8.90 8.79
CA LEU A 21 -8.29 -9.32 9.46
C LEU A 21 -8.70 -10.77 9.15
N GLY A 22 -7.89 -11.50 8.36
CA GLY A 22 -8.12 -12.89 8.02
C GLY A 22 -9.10 -13.12 6.85
N LEU A 23 -9.18 -14.40 6.45
CA LEU A 23 -9.94 -14.83 5.27
C LEU A 23 -11.44 -14.65 5.43
N ASP A 24 -12.00 -14.92 6.62
CA ASP A 24 -13.45 -14.90 6.82
C ASP A 24 -14.01 -13.49 6.65
N TYR A 25 -13.32 -12.49 7.21
CA TYR A 25 -13.63 -11.08 6.99
C TYR A 25 -13.64 -10.71 5.49
N VAL A 26 -12.59 -11.11 4.78
CA VAL A 26 -12.46 -10.82 3.34
C VAL A 26 -13.55 -11.54 2.54
N ARG A 27 -13.85 -12.79 2.87
CA ARG A 27 -14.86 -13.62 2.19
C ARG A 27 -16.24 -13.00 2.34
N GLU A 28 -16.62 -12.58 3.53
CA GLU A 28 -17.92 -11.95 3.80
C GLU A 28 -18.08 -10.66 2.99
N LYS A 29 -17.07 -9.77 3.03
CA LYS A 29 -17.08 -8.52 2.28
C LYS A 29 -17.08 -8.75 0.77
N ALA A 30 -16.29 -9.70 0.27
CA ALA A 30 -16.27 -10.07 -1.13
C ALA A 30 -17.65 -10.58 -1.56
N LYS A 31 -18.27 -11.49 -0.81
CA LYS A 31 -19.62 -12.00 -1.12
C LYS A 31 -20.63 -10.85 -1.23
N ALA A 32 -20.65 -9.94 -0.27
CA ALA A 32 -21.57 -8.80 -0.27
C ALA A 32 -21.35 -7.89 -1.49
N THR A 33 -20.11 -7.53 -1.82
CA THR A 33 -19.80 -6.64 -2.95
C THR A 33 -20.15 -7.27 -4.30
N PHE A 34 -19.80 -8.53 -4.51
CA PHE A 34 -20.12 -9.24 -5.75
C PHE A 34 -21.64 -9.44 -5.92
N PHE A 35 -22.36 -9.71 -4.83
CA PHE A 35 -23.82 -9.84 -4.87
C PHE A 35 -24.51 -8.52 -5.20
N LYS A 36 -24.04 -7.39 -4.66
CA LYS A 36 -24.55 -6.05 -5.00
C LYS A 36 -24.46 -5.75 -6.49
N GLN A 37 -23.45 -6.27 -7.17
CA GLN A 37 -23.21 -6.05 -8.61
C GLN A 37 -23.70 -7.20 -9.50
N ALA A 38 -24.41 -8.19 -8.93
CA ALA A 38 -24.85 -9.38 -9.68
C ALA A 38 -25.89 -9.08 -10.76
N HIS A 39 -26.54 -7.91 -10.71
CA HIS A 39 -27.54 -7.45 -11.68
C HIS A 39 -26.91 -6.89 -12.98
N LEU A 40 -25.59 -6.70 -13.03
CA LEU A 40 -24.91 -6.19 -14.22
C LEU A 40 -24.95 -7.23 -15.35
N THR A 41 -25.55 -6.86 -16.48
CA THR A 41 -25.69 -7.72 -17.67
C THR A 41 -24.87 -7.23 -18.86
N ALA A 42 -24.60 -5.93 -18.95
CA ALA A 42 -23.82 -5.35 -20.03
C ALA A 42 -22.33 -5.68 -19.89
N GLU A 43 -21.71 -6.11 -20.99
CA GLU A 43 -20.32 -6.56 -21.02
C GLU A 43 -19.33 -5.46 -20.60
N GLU A 44 -19.60 -4.20 -20.99
CA GLU A 44 -18.76 -3.07 -20.61
C GLU A 44 -18.79 -2.79 -19.10
N ASP A 45 -19.97 -2.86 -18.49
CA ASP A 45 -20.13 -2.67 -17.05
C ASP A 45 -19.42 -3.76 -16.26
N ILE A 46 -19.51 -5.01 -16.71
CA ILE A 46 -18.80 -6.14 -16.12
C ILE A 46 -17.29 -5.90 -16.21
N LYS A 47 -16.76 -5.46 -17.35
CA LYS A 47 -15.33 -5.14 -17.52
C LYS A 47 -14.89 -4.01 -16.60
N ARG A 48 -15.69 -2.94 -16.47
CA ARG A 48 -15.43 -1.84 -15.53
C ARG A 48 -15.38 -2.35 -14.08
N ALA A 49 -16.37 -3.12 -13.65
CA ALA A 49 -16.41 -3.70 -12.30
C ALA A 49 -15.21 -4.64 -12.04
N VAL A 50 -14.85 -5.47 -13.01
CA VAL A 50 -13.67 -6.34 -12.94
C VAL A 50 -12.38 -5.54 -12.80
N HIS A 51 -12.25 -4.42 -13.54
CA HIS A 51 -11.09 -3.54 -13.44
C HIS A 51 -10.93 -2.98 -12.02
N VAL A 52 -12.03 -2.48 -11.43
CA VAL A 52 -12.05 -2.01 -10.04
C VAL A 52 -11.68 -3.13 -9.07
N GLY A 53 -12.22 -4.34 -9.27
CA GLY A 53 -11.90 -5.50 -8.45
C GLY A 53 -10.41 -5.88 -8.50
N ARG A 54 -9.79 -5.83 -9.69
CA ARG A 54 -8.35 -6.06 -9.86
C ARG A 54 -7.50 -5.01 -9.16
N TRP A 55 -7.91 -3.74 -9.23
CA TRP A 55 -7.24 -2.67 -8.50
C TRP A 55 -7.33 -2.88 -6.98
N LYS A 56 -8.50 -3.26 -6.45
CA LYS A 56 -8.67 -3.56 -5.03
C LYS A 56 -7.79 -4.71 -4.56
N VAL A 57 -7.58 -5.75 -5.38
CA VAL A 57 -6.63 -6.82 -5.07
C VAL A 57 -5.21 -6.29 -4.87
N LYS A 58 -4.76 -5.34 -5.71
CA LYS A 58 -3.44 -4.71 -5.54
C LYS A 58 -3.33 -3.94 -4.22
N GLU A 59 -4.39 -3.21 -3.84
CA GLU A 59 -4.42 -2.52 -2.55
C GLU A 59 -4.35 -3.50 -1.37
N MET A 60 -5.07 -4.62 -1.43
CA MET A 60 -4.99 -5.66 -0.40
C MET A 60 -3.57 -6.18 -0.25
N VAL A 61 -2.86 -6.43 -1.36
CA VAL A 61 -1.45 -6.82 -1.33
C VAL A 61 -0.58 -5.75 -0.67
N GLY A 62 -0.80 -4.47 -0.99
CA GLY A 62 -0.08 -3.36 -0.36
C GLY A 62 -0.29 -3.29 1.16
N VAL A 63 -1.52 -3.50 1.63
CA VAL A 63 -1.83 -3.56 3.07
C VAL A 63 -1.12 -4.74 3.75
N ILE A 64 -1.08 -5.91 3.09
CA ILE A 64 -0.36 -7.09 3.60
C ILE A 64 1.14 -6.81 3.70
N GLN A 65 1.72 -6.20 2.67
CA GLN A 65 3.14 -5.83 2.66
C GLN A 65 3.45 -4.82 3.77
N LEU A 66 2.59 -3.82 3.99
CA LEU A 66 2.74 -2.87 5.11
C LEU A 66 2.71 -3.57 6.47
N LYS A 67 1.79 -4.51 6.69
CA LYS A 67 1.76 -5.31 7.94
C LYS A 67 3.07 -6.08 8.13
N LYS A 68 3.57 -6.74 7.07
CA LYS A 68 4.83 -7.50 7.10
C LYS A 68 6.02 -6.58 7.38
N TYR A 69 6.09 -5.43 6.72
CA TYR A 69 7.13 -4.43 6.93
C TYR A 69 7.14 -3.90 8.37
N ARG A 70 5.97 -3.53 8.91
CA ARG A 70 5.86 -3.05 10.31
C ARG A 70 6.36 -4.09 11.31
N ALA A 71 5.99 -5.36 11.12
CA ALA A 71 6.44 -6.46 11.98
C ALA A 71 7.96 -6.69 11.87
N MET A 72 8.52 -6.59 10.67
CA MET A 72 9.97 -6.70 10.44
C MET A 72 10.72 -5.53 11.10
N ASN A 73 10.28 -4.29 10.85
CA ASN A 73 10.90 -3.10 11.43
C ASN A 73 10.87 -3.13 12.96
N GLN A 74 9.77 -3.59 13.57
CA GLN A 74 9.69 -3.72 15.03
C GLN A 74 10.70 -4.73 15.61
N ARG A 75 11.04 -5.79 14.86
CA ARG A 75 11.94 -6.85 15.33
C ARG A 75 13.41 -6.52 15.10
N TYR A 76 13.72 -5.84 14.01
CA TYR A 76 15.10 -5.67 13.53
C TYR A 76 15.60 -4.24 13.57
N THR A 77 14.77 -3.27 13.94
CA THR A 77 15.21 -1.89 14.14
C THR A 77 15.19 -1.58 15.64
N PRO A 78 16.35 -1.68 16.33
CA PRO A 78 16.47 -1.30 17.73
C PRO A 78 16.01 0.15 17.95
N ALA A 79 15.50 0.45 19.14
CA ALA A 79 15.09 1.81 19.52
C ALA A 79 16.21 2.83 19.27
N ASP A 80 17.45 2.46 19.59
CA ASP A 80 18.64 3.29 19.41
C ASP A 80 18.90 3.62 17.93
N MET A 81 18.54 2.71 17.02
CA MET A 81 18.69 2.91 15.58
C MET A 81 17.62 3.83 15.01
N HIS A 82 16.41 3.83 15.59
CA HIS A 82 15.41 4.84 15.29
C HIS A 82 15.83 6.24 15.72
N VAL A 83 16.52 6.35 16.87
CA VAL A 83 17.09 7.62 17.34
C VAL A 83 18.22 8.06 16.41
N LEU A 84 19.17 7.17 16.11
CA LEU A 84 20.30 7.47 15.22
C LEU A 84 19.84 7.91 13.82
N LEU A 85 18.86 7.21 13.23
CA LEU A 85 18.32 7.58 11.92
C LEU A 85 17.64 8.95 11.94
N ARG A 86 16.98 9.31 13.05
CA ARG A 86 16.37 10.63 13.23
C ARG A 86 17.45 11.71 13.33
N THR A 87 18.47 11.51 14.18
CA THR A 87 19.54 12.51 14.37
C THR A 87 20.32 12.73 13.09
N LEU A 88 20.64 11.68 12.34
CA LEU A 88 21.33 11.78 11.04
C LEU A 88 20.51 12.57 10.01
N HIS A 89 19.18 12.41 10.01
CA HIS A 89 18.31 13.17 9.11
C HIS A 89 18.30 14.66 9.47
N GLU A 90 18.16 14.98 10.76
CA GLU A 90 18.20 16.36 11.27
C GLU A 90 19.55 17.03 10.97
N GLU A 91 20.66 16.30 11.13
CA GLU A 91 22.01 16.77 10.80
C GLU A 91 22.19 17.03 9.30
N ALA A 92 21.67 16.13 8.45
CA ALA A 92 21.71 16.28 7.00
C ALA A 92 20.92 17.53 6.55
N ASP A 93 19.71 17.72 7.05
CA ASP A 93 18.88 18.90 6.74
C ASP A 93 19.54 20.20 7.24
N ALA A 94 20.15 20.17 8.43
CA ALA A 94 20.92 21.29 8.97
C ALA A 94 22.19 21.59 8.16
N SER A 95 22.83 20.56 7.58
CA SER A 95 23.98 20.74 6.69
C SER A 95 23.57 21.37 5.36
N LEU A 96 22.47 20.91 4.76
CA LEU A 96 21.93 21.43 3.49
C LEU A 96 21.54 22.91 3.62
N SER A 97 20.81 23.26 4.68
CA SER A 97 20.44 24.65 4.99
C SER A 97 21.63 25.57 5.28
N ARG A 98 22.72 25.04 5.87
CA ARG A 98 23.98 25.80 6.03
C ARG A 98 24.69 26.06 4.70
N THR A 99 24.68 25.11 3.78
CA THR A 99 25.23 25.31 2.42
C THR A 99 24.43 26.34 1.61
N GLU A 100 23.10 26.39 1.78
CA GLU A 100 22.26 27.39 1.09
C GLU A 100 22.38 28.81 1.67
N HIS A 101 22.89 28.95 2.90
CA HIS A 101 23.10 30.23 3.57
C HIS A 101 24.56 30.72 3.52
N SER A 102 25.42 30.13 2.69
CA SER A 102 26.72 30.72 2.41
C SER A 102 26.50 32.02 1.63
N PRO A 103 26.74 33.22 2.20
CA PRO A 103 26.70 34.42 1.41
C PRO A 103 27.88 34.31 0.45
N ASP A 104 27.61 34.36 -0.85
CA ASP A 104 28.63 34.77 -1.82
C ASP A 104 29.06 36.21 -1.47
N GLY A 105 29.90 36.31 -0.44
CA GLY A 105 30.60 37.51 -0.03
C GLY A 105 31.84 37.66 -0.88
N SER A 106 31.63 38.21 -2.08
CA SER A 106 32.46 39.26 -2.69
C SER A 106 33.98 39.25 -2.38
N SER A 107 34.80 38.97 -3.40
CA SER A 107 36.01 39.77 -3.68
C SER A 107 36.66 39.41 -5.03
N SER A 108 36.58 40.34 -5.99
CA SER A 108 37.44 40.57 -7.18
C SER A 108 36.59 41.49 -8.08
N LEU A 109 36.81 42.80 -8.22
CA LEU A 109 37.99 43.66 -8.26
C LEU A 109 37.63 45.07 -7.76
#